data_AF-G8FUL5-F1
#
_entry.id   AF-G8FUL5-F1
#
_cell.length_a   1.000
_cell.length_b   1.000
_cell.length_c   1.000
_cell.angle_alpha   90.00
_cell.angle_beta   90.00
_cell.angle_gamma   90.00
#
_symmetry.space_group_name_H-M   'P 1'
#
loop_
_entity.id
_entity.type
_entity.pdbx_description
1 polymer ?
#
loop_
_entity_poly.entity_id
_entity_poly.type
_entity_poly.pdbx_seq_one_letter_code
_entity_poly.pdbx_strand_id
1 'polypeptide(L)'
;TFGFGFGRVDQWEPDEVYWGKEATWLGDERYSGKRDLENPLAAVQMGLIYVNPEGPNGNPDPMAAAVDIRETFRRMAMNDVETAALIVGGHPFGKTHGAGPADLVGPEPEAAPLEQMGLGWKSSYGTGTGKDAITSGIEVVWTNTPTKWDNSFLEILYGYEWELTKSPAGAWQYTA
;
A
#
# COMPACT_ATOMS: atom_id res chain seq x y z
N THR A 1 17.05 1.79 -14.31
CA THR A 1 16.70 0.36 -14.27
C THR A 1 17.92 -0.47 -14.67
N PHE A 2 17.93 -1.78 -14.40
CA PHE A 2 19.06 -2.67 -14.79
C PHE A 2 18.92 -3.19 -16.23
N GLY A 3 17.70 -3.47 -16.69
CA GLY A 3 17.39 -3.96 -18.04
C GLY A 3 15.88 -4.18 -18.20
N PHE A 4 15.44 -4.64 -19.39
CA PHE A 4 14.03 -4.90 -19.68
C PHE A 4 13.87 -6.08 -20.66
N GLY A 5 12.87 -6.93 -20.45
CA GLY A 5 12.54 -8.08 -21.30
C GLY A 5 11.05 -8.10 -21.70
N PHE A 6 10.78 -8.25 -22.99
CA PHE A 6 9.43 -8.41 -23.56
C PHE A 6 8.95 -9.87 -23.46
N GLY A 7 7.68 -10.13 -23.80
CA GLY A 7 7.17 -11.49 -24.02
C GLY A 7 6.09 -11.97 -23.04
N ARG A 8 5.62 -11.13 -22.12
CA ARG A 8 4.36 -11.41 -21.42
C ARG A 8 3.22 -11.27 -22.43
N VAL A 9 2.42 -12.32 -22.60
CA VAL A 9 1.29 -12.36 -23.54
C VAL A 9 0.03 -11.90 -22.82
N ASP A 10 -0.75 -11.03 -23.47
CA ASP A 10 -2.05 -10.60 -22.92
C ASP A 10 -3.03 -11.79 -22.80
N GLN A 11 -3.91 -11.70 -21.81
CA GLN A 11 -5.02 -12.62 -21.57
C GLN A 11 -6.34 -11.83 -21.66
N TRP A 12 -7.45 -12.54 -21.86
CA TRP A 12 -8.75 -11.94 -22.17
C TRP A 12 -9.82 -12.19 -21.11
N GLU A 13 -9.47 -12.93 -20.07
CA GLU A 13 -10.29 -13.22 -18.90
C GLU A 13 -9.40 -13.25 -17.64
N PRO A 14 -9.96 -13.02 -16.43
CA PRO A 14 -9.19 -13.08 -15.20
C PRO A 14 -8.69 -14.52 -14.94
N ASP A 15 -7.50 -14.62 -14.34
CA ASP A 15 -7.00 -15.90 -13.81
C ASP A 15 -7.67 -16.20 -12.45
N GLU A 16 -8.12 -17.43 -12.29
CA GLU A 16 -8.84 -17.89 -11.09
C GLU A 16 -7.84 -18.27 -10.00
N VAL A 17 -7.45 -17.28 -9.20
CA VAL A 17 -6.45 -17.43 -8.13
C VAL A 17 -7.12 -17.41 -6.76
N TYR A 18 -6.69 -18.31 -5.87
CA TYR A 18 -7.11 -18.30 -4.47
C TYR A 18 -6.38 -17.18 -3.70
N TRP A 19 -7.10 -16.09 -3.42
CA TRP A 19 -6.59 -14.92 -2.69
C TRP A 19 -6.86 -14.92 -1.17
N GLY A 20 -7.49 -15.99 -0.67
CA GLY A 20 -7.91 -16.14 0.73
C GLY A 20 -9.40 -16.43 0.84
N LYS A 21 -9.83 -16.80 2.04
CA LYS A 21 -11.21 -17.20 2.33
C LYS A 21 -12.10 -16.05 2.79
N GLU A 22 -11.52 -14.89 3.09
CA GLU A 22 -12.26 -13.74 3.60
C GLU A 22 -13.25 -13.22 2.56
N ALA A 23 -14.50 -13.03 2.97
CA ALA A 23 -15.57 -12.48 2.14
C ALA A 23 -15.73 -10.96 2.28
N THR A 24 -14.77 -10.28 2.92
CA THR A 24 -14.80 -8.83 3.16
C THR A 24 -13.44 -8.23 2.85
N TRP A 25 -13.44 -7.12 2.10
CA TRP A 25 -12.22 -6.36 1.82
C TRP A 25 -11.50 -5.96 3.10
N LEU A 26 -10.17 -6.08 3.09
CA LEU A 26 -9.29 -5.84 4.24
C LEU A 26 -9.55 -6.78 5.45
N GLY A 27 -10.36 -7.83 5.28
CA GLY A 27 -10.52 -8.87 6.29
C GLY A 27 -9.22 -9.67 6.51
N ASP A 28 -9.12 -10.25 7.71
CA ASP A 28 -8.05 -11.19 8.11
C ASP A 28 -8.67 -12.39 8.81
N GLU A 29 -8.63 -13.55 8.13
CA GLU A 29 -8.89 -14.87 8.70
C GLU A 29 -7.77 -15.85 8.32
N ARG A 30 -6.59 -15.33 7.98
CA ARG A 30 -5.51 -16.04 7.30
C ARG A 30 -4.30 -16.34 8.18
N TYR A 31 -4.35 -15.96 9.44
CA TYR A 31 -3.30 -16.27 10.41
C TYR A 31 -3.71 -17.40 11.36
N SER A 32 -2.71 -18.16 11.78
CA SER A 32 -2.82 -19.14 12.85
C SER A 32 -1.57 -19.11 13.74
N GLY A 33 -1.56 -19.89 14.82
CA GLY A 33 -0.38 -20.01 15.68
C GLY A 33 0.04 -18.68 16.28
N LYS A 34 1.33 -18.32 16.14
CA LYS A 34 1.86 -17.04 16.64
C LYS A 34 1.56 -15.90 15.68
N ARG A 35 1.87 -16.10 14.39
CA ARG A 35 1.61 -15.22 13.26
C ARG A 35 1.91 -15.97 11.96
N ASP A 36 1.47 -17.21 11.89
CA ASP A 36 1.73 -18.11 10.77
C ASP A 36 0.69 -17.87 9.67
N LEU A 37 1.09 -17.17 8.61
CA LEU A 37 0.23 -16.84 7.47
C LEU A 37 -0.09 -18.10 6.65
N GLU A 38 -1.36 -18.30 6.30
CA GLU A 38 -1.86 -19.43 5.52
C GLU A 38 -1.14 -19.52 4.16
N ASN A 39 -0.73 -20.74 3.76
CA ASN A 39 -0.26 -20.98 2.40
C ASN A 39 -1.48 -21.19 1.47
N PRO A 40 -1.47 -20.66 0.23
CA PRO A 40 -0.35 -20.07 -0.50
C PRO A 40 -0.22 -18.53 -0.38
N LEU A 41 -0.92 -17.91 0.57
CA LEU A 41 -1.08 -16.46 0.63
C LEU A 41 0.23 -15.75 0.96
N ALA A 42 0.41 -14.54 0.43
CA ALA A 42 1.59 -13.70 0.63
C ALA A 42 1.26 -12.25 1.03
N ALA A 43 0.01 -12.00 1.46
CA ALA A 43 -0.46 -10.70 1.92
C ALA A 43 -1.22 -10.82 3.25
N VAL A 44 -1.07 -9.83 4.12
CA VAL A 44 -1.57 -9.88 5.51
C VAL A 44 -3.08 -9.68 5.66
N GLN A 45 -3.75 -9.08 4.67
CA GLN A 45 -5.21 -8.86 4.63
C GLN A 45 -5.74 -8.98 3.20
N MET A 46 -7.03 -9.27 3.04
CA MET A 46 -7.67 -9.40 1.73
C MET A 46 -7.60 -8.07 0.95
N GLY A 47 -7.09 -8.12 -0.28
CA GLY A 47 -6.95 -6.94 -1.14
C GLY A 47 -5.70 -6.09 -0.93
N LEU A 48 -4.83 -6.42 0.02
CA LEU A 48 -3.50 -5.81 0.13
C LEU A 48 -2.48 -6.52 -0.76
N ILE A 49 -1.46 -5.78 -1.21
CA ILE A 49 -0.35 -6.36 -1.99
C ILE A 49 0.59 -7.17 -1.10
N TYR A 50 1.02 -6.59 0.04
CA TYR A 50 1.92 -7.23 1.00
C TYR A 50 1.40 -7.03 2.43
N VAL A 51 1.61 -5.83 2.97
CA VAL A 51 1.35 -5.48 4.37
C VAL A 51 0.41 -4.30 4.48
N ASN A 52 -0.13 -4.09 5.66
CA ASN A 52 -0.89 -2.89 6.01
C ASN A 52 0.07 -1.71 6.25
N PRO A 53 -0.09 -0.57 5.57
CA PRO A 53 0.81 0.58 5.72
C PRO A 53 0.73 1.25 7.10
N GLU A 54 -0.33 1.01 7.87
CA GLU A 54 -0.50 1.48 9.24
C GLU A 54 0.00 0.46 10.28
N GLY A 55 0.70 -0.59 9.84
CA GLY A 55 1.20 -1.69 10.67
C GLY A 55 0.16 -2.80 10.92
N PRO A 56 0.55 -3.89 11.62
CA PRO A 56 -0.26 -5.08 11.81
C PRO A 56 -1.66 -4.76 12.34
N ASN A 57 -2.69 -5.05 11.55
CA ASN A 57 -4.10 -4.77 11.88
C ASN A 57 -4.37 -3.30 12.25
N GLY A 58 -3.63 -2.36 11.63
CA GLY A 58 -3.74 -0.92 11.90
C GLY A 58 -3.06 -0.47 13.19
N ASN A 59 -2.23 -1.31 13.82
CA ASN A 59 -1.39 -0.93 14.94
C ASN A 59 -0.03 -0.42 14.41
N PRO A 60 0.29 0.88 14.57
CA PRO A 60 1.44 1.50 13.91
C PRO A 60 2.76 1.25 14.66
N ASP A 61 3.02 0.02 15.11
CA ASP A 61 4.30 -0.42 15.68
C ASP A 61 5.27 -0.81 14.53
N PRO A 62 6.35 -0.05 14.31
CA PRO A 62 7.29 -0.32 13.22
C PRO A 62 8.04 -1.65 13.37
N MET A 63 8.28 -2.10 14.61
CA MET A 63 8.99 -3.35 14.89
C MET A 63 8.09 -4.55 14.58
N ALA A 64 6.81 -4.47 14.93
CA ALA A 64 5.83 -5.48 14.57
C ALA A 64 5.60 -5.50 13.04
N ALA A 65 5.49 -4.32 12.41
CA ALA A 65 5.34 -4.21 10.96
C ALA A 65 6.52 -4.83 10.19
N ALA A 66 7.75 -4.70 10.70
CA ALA A 66 8.95 -5.29 10.08
C ALA A 66 8.91 -6.83 10.01
N VAL A 67 8.18 -7.49 10.93
CA VAL A 67 7.97 -8.95 10.88
C VAL A 67 7.10 -9.32 9.69
N ASP A 68 5.97 -8.62 9.50
CA ASP A 68 5.06 -8.83 8.38
C ASP A 68 5.76 -8.52 7.05
N ILE A 69 6.47 -7.39 6.96
CA ILE A 69 7.22 -7.00 5.76
C ILE A 69 8.17 -8.12 5.35
N ARG A 70 8.98 -8.62 6.29
CA ARG A 70 9.94 -9.69 6.00
C ARG A 70 9.24 -10.94 5.50
N GLU A 71 8.17 -11.38 6.16
CA GLU A 71 7.49 -12.62 5.79
C GLU A 71 6.78 -12.52 4.43
N THR A 72 6.06 -11.44 4.15
CA THR A 72 5.35 -11.28 2.88
C THR A 72 6.31 -11.13 1.71
N PHE A 73 7.38 -10.36 1.87
CA PHE A 73 8.41 -10.22 0.82
C PHE A 73 9.16 -11.54 0.60
N ARG A 74 9.46 -12.30 1.66
CA ARG A 74 10.05 -13.65 1.53
C ARG A 74 9.15 -14.58 0.72
N ARG A 75 7.83 -14.54 0.93
CA ARG A 75 6.87 -15.33 0.14
C ARG A 75 6.77 -14.86 -1.31
N MET A 76 7.16 -13.63 -1.60
CA MET A 76 7.31 -13.08 -2.96
C MET A 76 8.77 -13.10 -3.45
N ALA A 77 9.57 -14.01 -2.93
CA ALA A 77 10.94 -14.31 -3.36
C ALA A 77 11.96 -13.16 -3.22
N MET A 78 11.73 -12.23 -2.29
CA MET A 78 12.65 -11.16 -1.95
C MET A 78 13.27 -11.38 -0.58
N ASN A 79 14.60 -11.32 -0.49
CA ASN A 79 15.33 -11.36 0.79
C ASN A 79 15.37 -9.98 1.46
N ASP A 80 16.02 -9.87 2.64
CA ASP A 80 16.09 -8.61 3.40
C ASP A 80 16.72 -7.44 2.62
N VAL A 81 17.80 -7.69 1.87
CA VAL A 81 18.50 -6.64 1.08
C VAL A 81 17.61 -6.17 -0.06
N GLU A 82 17.00 -7.10 -0.78
CA GLU A 82 16.09 -6.79 -1.89
C GLU A 82 14.85 -6.04 -1.39
N THR A 83 14.28 -6.47 -0.27
CA THR A 83 13.13 -5.84 0.37
C THR A 83 13.42 -4.40 0.75
N ALA A 84 14.54 -4.17 1.45
CA ALA A 84 14.95 -2.82 1.82
C ALA A 84 15.19 -1.95 0.58
N ALA A 85 15.89 -2.48 -0.43
CA ALA A 85 16.19 -1.76 -1.67
C ALA A 85 14.92 -1.41 -2.48
N LEU A 86 13.91 -2.30 -2.53
CA LEU A 86 12.65 -2.03 -3.21
C LEU A 86 11.84 -0.92 -2.51
N ILE A 87 11.74 -0.96 -1.19
CA ILE A 87 10.98 0.03 -0.41
C ILE A 87 11.66 1.41 -0.47
N VAL A 88 12.97 1.45 -0.18
CA VAL A 88 13.78 2.68 -0.25
C VAL A 88 13.98 3.15 -1.69
N GLY A 89 13.85 2.27 -2.68
CA GLY A 89 13.89 2.63 -4.09
C GLY A 89 12.58 3.18 -4.63
N GLY A 90 11.44 2.76 -4.05
CA GLY A 90 10.10 3.19 -4.48
C GLY A 90 9.62 4.47 -3.80
N HIS A 91 9.69 4.53 -2.47
CA HIS A 91 9.18 5.68 -1.69
C HIS A 91 9.87 7.03 -1.92
N PRO A 92 11.09 7.16 -2.50
CA PRO A 92 11.61 8.47 -2.86
C PRO A 92 10.78 9.22 -3.91
N PHE A 93 9.88 8.52 -4.61
CA PHE A 93 9.09 9.06 -5.71
C PHE A 93 7.61 9.21 -5.35
N GLY A 94 7.01 10.29 -5.81
CA GLY A 94 5.59 10.57 -5.68
C GLY A 94 5.17 10.88 -4.23
N LYS A 95 3.96 10.44 -3.89
CA LYS A 95 3.30 10.65 -2.60
C LYS A 95 2.12 9.70 -2.42
N THR A 96 1.65 9.54 -1.19
CA THR A 96 0.33 8.91 -0.91
C THR A 96 -0.80 9.92 -1.08
N HIS A 97 -2.07 9.50 -1.00
CA HIS A 97 -3.23 10.38 -1.14
C HIS A 97 -4.33 10.05 -0.11
N GLY A 98 -4.68 11.04 0.69
CA GLY A 98 -5.58 10.99 1.84
C GLY A 98 -6.05 12.38 2.24
N ALA A 99 -6.34 13.23 1.25
CA ALA A 99 -6.66 14.65 1.45
C ALA A 99 -7.97 14.91 2.23
N GLY A 100 -8.82 13.89 2.37
CA GLY A 100 -10.09 13.97 3.08
C GLY A 100 -10.61 12.59 3.52
N PRO A 101 -11.79 12.54 4.15
CA PRO A 101 -12.39 11.31 4.69
C PRO A 101 -12.59 10.22 3.62
N ALA A 102 -12.22 8.99 3.96
CA ALA A 102 -12.28 7.85 3.04
C ALA A 102 -13.72 7.42 2.67
N ASP A 103 -14.72 7.75 3.49
CA ASP A 103 -16.15 7.45 3.26
C ASP A 103 -16.77 8.30 2.13
N LEU A 104 -16.05 9.32 1.65
CA LEU A 104 -16.42 10.10 0.46
C LEU A 104 -15.96 9.46 -0.85
N VAL A 105 -15.25 8.33 -0.79
CA VAL A 105 -14.84 7.55 -1.96
C VAL A 105 -15.93 6.53 -2.29
N GLY A 106 -16.44 6.58 -3.52
CA GLY A 106 -17.46 5.66 -4.02
C GLY A 106 -16.95 4.24 -4.30
N PRO A 107 -17.80 3.38 -4.91
CA PRO A 107 -17.49 1.98 -5.17
C PRO A 107 -16.27 1.79 -6.07
N GLU A 108 -15.60 0.65 -5.90
CA GLU A 108 -14.51 0.16 -6.75
C GLU A 108 -14.96 -0.14 -8.20
N PRO A 109 -14.03 -0.30 -9.15
CA PRO A 109 -14.36 -0.40 -10.59
C PRO A 109 -15.42 -1.46 -10.94
N GLU A 110 -15.35 -2.67 -10.37
CA GLU A 110 -16.29 -3.76 -10.67
C GLU A 110 -17.71 -3.52 -10.12
N ALA A 111 -17.86 -2.60 -9.15
CA ALA A 111 -19.14 -2.22 -8.56
C ALA A 111 -19.60 -0.82 -8.99
N ALA A 112 -18.82 -0.14 -9.84
CA ALA A 112 -19.12 1.21 -10.29
C ALA A 112 -20.25 1.21 -11.34
N PRO A 113 -21.07 2.28 -11.42
CA PRO A 113 -22.12 2.37 -12.40
C PRO A 113 -21.54 2.56 -13.81
N LEU A 114 -22.25 2.03 -14.82
CA LEU A 114 -21.77 1.93 -16.21
C LEU A 114 -21.22 3.24 -16.76
N GLU A 115 -21.84 4.39 -16.46
CA GLU A 115 -21.42 5.70 -16.96
C GLU A 115 -20.02 6.13 -16.54
N GLN A 116 -19.39 5.44 -15.57
CA GLN A 116 -17.98 5.66 -15.20
C GLN A 116 -16.98 4.93 -16.11
N MET A 117 -17.46 4.19 -17.12
CA MET A 117 -16.66 3.62 -18.21
C MET A 117 -15.49 2.75 -17.72
N GLY A 118 -15.73 1.90 -16.73
CA GLY A 118 -14.73 0.98 -16.17
C GLY A 118 -13.79 1.62 -15.15
N LEU A 119 -14.03 2.88 -14.74
CA LEU A 119 -13.36 3.52 -13.61
C LEU A 119 -14.20 3.37 -12.33
N GLY A 120 -13.53 3.43 -11.19
CA GLY A 120 -14.15 3.39 -9.86
C GLY A 120 -13.49 4.38 -8.89
N TRP A 121 -13.80 4.26 -7.61
CA TRP A 121 -13.32 5.12 -6.52
C TRP A 121 -13.55 6.61 -6.77
N LYS A 122 -14.65 6.94 -7.46
CA LYS A 122 -15.04 8.33 -7.67
C LYS A 122 -15.29 9.00 -6.33
N SER A 123 -14.51 10.02 -6.01
CA SER A 123 -14.61 10.76 -4.76
C SER A 123 -15.56 11.95 -4.88
N SER A 124 -16.38 12.17 -3.86
CA SER A 124 -17.18 13.40 -3.71
C SER A 124 -16.49 14.48 -2.87
N TYR A 125 -15.24 14.25 -2.44
CA TYR A 125 -14.46 15.22 -1.68
C TYR A 125 -13.80 16.26 -2.61
N GLY A 126 -14.14 17.54 -2.44
CA GLY A 126 -13.54 18.62 -3.23
C GLY A 126 -13.73 18.41 -4.74
N THR A 127 -12.64 18.48 -5.51
CA THR A 127 -12.64 18.13 -6.95
C THR A 127 -12.65 16.63 -7.22
N GLY A 128 -12.47 15.80 -6.18
CA GLY A 128 -12.38 14.34 -6.25
C GLY A 128 -11.07 13.80 -6.84
N THR A 129 -10.14 14.68 -7.22
CA THR A 129 -8.90 14.33 -7.94
C THR A 129 -7.76 15.31 -7.62
N GLY A 130 -6.54 15.01 -8.05
CA GLY A 130 -5.40 15.94 -7.94
C GLY A 130 -5.12 16.34 -6.49
N LYS A 131 -5.32 17.62 -6.17
CA LYS A 131 -5.10 18.16 -4.80
C LYS A 131 -6.01 17.53 -3.75
N ASP A 132 -7.22 17.12 -4.15
CA ASP A 132 -8.24 16.54 -3.27
C ASP A 132 -8.31 15.01 -3.41
N ALA A 133 -7.28 14.39 -4.00
CA ALA A 133 -7.25 12.95 -4.22
C ALA A 133 -7.23 12.16 -2.90
N ILE A 134 -7.97 11.06 -2.88
CA ILE A 134 -7.98 10.07 -1.81
C ILE A 134 -7.74 8.71 -2.47
N THR A 135 -6.78 7.95 -1.94
CA THR A 135 -6.45 6.60 -2.44
C THR A 135 -6.25 5.67 -1.25
N SER A 136 -5.14 5.80 -0.53
CA SER A 136 -4.90 4.99 0.67
C SER A 136 -5.49 5.59 1.95
N GLY A 137 -5.82 6.88 1.93
CA GLY A 137 -6.20 7.64 3.13
C GLY A 137 -4.99 8.18 3.91
N ILE A 138 -3.76 7.77 3.59
CA ILE A 138 -2.53 8.34 4.17
C ILE A 138 -2.11 9.57 3.34
N GLU A 139 -1.54 10.60 3.97
CA GLU A 139 -1.10 11.83 3.31
C GLU A 139 0.38 12.14 3.63
N VAL A 140 1.28 11.41 2.98
CA VAL A 140 2.74 11.46 3.17
C VAL A 140 3.43 11.76 1.84
N VAL A 141 4.41 12.67 1.92
CA VAL A 141 5.42 12.92 0.88
C VAL A 141 6.77 12.65 1.52
N TRP A 142 7.47 11.61 1.08
CA TRP A 142 8.70 11.16 1.77
C TRP A 142 9.92 12.02 1.48
N THR A 143 10.00 12.66 0.32
CA THR A 143 11.17 13.42 -0.13
C THR A 143 10.80 14.83 -0.57
N ASN A 144 11.77 15.74 -0.43
CA ASN A 144 11.69 17.11 -0.95
C ASN A 144 11.87 17.19 -2.48
N THR A 145 12.15 16.07 -3.14
CA THR A 145 12.40 15.94 -4.57
C THR A 145 11.61 14.77 -5.19
N PRO A 146 10.27 14.72 -5.05
CA PRO A 146 9.44 13.52 -5.29
C PRO A 146 9.39 13.04 -6.75
N THR A 147 10.02 13.75 -7.69
CA THR A 147 10.12 13.35 -9.10
C THR A 147 11.57 13.19 -9.55
N LYS A 148 12.51 13.04 -8.61
CA LYS A 148 13.93 12.93 -8.88
C LYS A 148 14.55 11.85 -8.00
N TRP A 149 15.42 11.05 -8.60
CA TRP A 149 16.22 10.09 -7.87
C TRP A 149 17.37 10.79 -7.14
N ASP A 150 17.42 10.63 -5.82
CA ASP A 150 18.54 10.96 -4.95
C ASP A 150 18.39 10.19 -3.63
N ASN A 151 19.25 10.47 -2.64
CA ASN A 151 19.29 9.74 -1.38
C ASN A 151 18.39 10.36 -0.28
N SER A 152 17.52 11.31 -0.63
CA SER A 152 16.76 12.10 0.35
C SER A 152 15.88 11.25 1.26
N PHE A 153 15.35 10.11 0.80
CA PHE A 153 14.54 9.24 1.65
C PHE A 153 15.30 8.76 2.90
N LEU A 154 16.55 8.27 2.72
CA LEU A 154 17.36 7.81 3.85
C LEU A 154 17.89 8.97 4.68
N GLU A 155 18.25 10.08 4.03
CA GLU A 155 18.70 11.30 4.73
C GLU A 155 17.60 11.87 5.63
N ILE A 156 16.35 11.88 5.16
CA ILE A 156 15.18 12.29 5.93
C ILE A 156 14.87 11.24 7.00
N LEU A 157 14.80 9.95 6.68
CA LEU A 157 14.49 8.88 7.63
C LEU A 157 15.40 8.91 8.87
N TYR A 158 16.70 9.06 8.68
CA TYR A 158 17.68 9.07 9.77
C TYR A 158 18.01 10.47 10.32
N GLY A 159 17.62 11.53 9.60
CA GLY A 159 17.91 12.91 9.97
C GLY A 159 16.95 13.51 10.99
N TYR A 160 15.83 12.84 11.26
CA TYR A 160 14.79 13.27 12.19
C TYR A 160 14.41 12.15 13.16
N GLU A 161 13.87 12.56 14.31
CA GLU A 161 13.04 11.69 15.15
C GLU A 161 11.60 11.70 14.61
N TRP A 162 10.79 10.71 14.98
CA TRP A 162 9.46 10.53 14.40
C TRP A 162 8.39 10.43 15.47
N GLU A 163 7.32 11.22 15.31
CA GLU A 163 6.13 11.16 16.15
C GLU A 163 4.92 10.62 15.38
N LEU A 164 4.06 9.85 16.07
CA LEU A 164 2.80 9.38 15.52
C LEU A 164 1.83 10.53 15.34
N THR A 165 1.22 10.59 14.16
CA THR A 165 0.17 11.55 13.82
C THR A 165 -0.92 10.89 12.99
N LYS A 166 -1.94 11.65 12.62
CA LYS A 166 -3.03 11.20 11.74
C LYS A 166 -3.12 12.03 10.47
N SER A 167 -3.43 11.37 9.37
CA SER A 167 -3.77 12.00 8.10
C SER A 167 -5.10 12.77 8.19
N PRO A 168 -5.46 13.59 7.18
CA PRO A 168 -6.80 14.17 7.08
C PRO A 168 -7.93 13.13 7.01
N ALA A 169 -7.66 11.91 6.56
CA ALA A 169 -8.59 10.79 6.56
C ALA A 169 -8.60 9.99 7.88
N GLY A 170 -7.74 10.32 8.85
CA GLY A 170 -7.65 9.67 10.15
C GLY A 170 -6.70 8.45 10.21
N ALA A 171 -5.97 8.16 9.12
CA ALA A 171 -5.01 7.05 9.05
C ALA A 171 -3.74 7.38 9.86
N TRP A 172 -3.13 6.37 10.49
CA TRP A 172 -1.85 6.52 11.17
C TRP A 172 -0.72 6.80 10.18
N GLN A 173 0.12 7.77 10.53
CA GLN A 173 1.37 8.08 9.83
C GLN A 173 2.36 8.70 10.82
N TYR A 174 3.58 8.95 10.35
CA TYR A 174 4.63 9.59 11.13
C TYR A 174 4.97 10.97 10.56
N THR A 175 5.39 11.89 11.43
CA THR A 175 5.95 13.20 11.06
C THR A 175 7.19 13.50 11.91
N ALA A 176 8.01 14.43 11.45
CA ALA A 176 9.26 14.83 12.09
C ALA A 176 9.07 15.95 13.12
#